data_AF-A0A852S3H3-F1
#
_entry.id   AF-A0A852S3H3-F1
#
_cell.length_a   1.000
_cell.length_b   1.000
_cell.length_c   1.000
_cell.angle_alpha   90.00
_cell.angle_beta   90.00
_cell.angle_gamma   90.00
#
_symmetry.space_group_name_H-M   'P 1'
#
loop_
_entity.id
_entity.type
_entity.pdbx_description
1 polymer ?
#
loop_
_entity_poly.entity_id
_entity_poly.type
_entity_poly.pdbx_seq_one_letter_code
_entity_poly.pdbx_strand_id
1 'polypeptide(L)'
;MSSLEGAAAAEIAALAASKELTINVEDYPSLPWLASLQHNRSRALMGYLKSRLEAESTVGSDLEIQTAILDVTARGVLGAWESSKDEYASPQDRWDPMVAVLSNMRWDVLRYRKPRLVVSDGFAAQYGIAPQYSDAYSRTLKNWSKHGVGVPQYQAESFTIPLTPNLALHLHHGSERKYLAAQSVNQRTVYAARSFVAMPSDWALPNDALGDLDTWMDTQRLVRSVIAKNA
;
A
#
# COMPACT_ATOMS: atom_id res chain seq x y z
N MET A 1 12.68 15.03 4.12
CA MET A 1 11.37 14.46 4.48
C MET A 1 10.32 15.52 4.16
N SER A 2 9.26 15.12 3.49
CA SER A 2 8.14 16.01 3.12
C SER A 2 7.31 16.42 4.35
N SER A 3 6.56 17.51 4.25
CA SER A 3 5.59 17.95 5.27
C SER A 3 4.59 16.82 5.62
N LEU A 4 4.21 16.03 4.60
CA LEU A 4 3.28 14.91 4.70
C LEU A 4 3.79 13.80 5.64
N GLU A 5 5.04 13.35 5.47
CA GLU A 5 5.61 12.28 6.29
C GLU A 5 5.71 12.71 7.77
N GLY A 6 6.04 13.97 8.02
CA GLY A 6 6.06 14.53 9.39
C GLY A 6 4.66 14.57 10.02
N ALA A 7 3.65 15.04 9.27
CA ALA A 7 2.26 15.08 9.73
C ALA A 7 1.70 13.67 10.01
N ALA A 8 1.92 12.74 9.08
CA ALA A 8 1.50 11.35 9.24
C ALA A 8 2.23 10.65 10.40
N ALA A 9 3.52 10.93 10.63
CA ALA A 9 4.23 10.39 11.79
C ALA A 9 3.64 10.88 13.12
N ALA A 10 3.23 12.15 13.21
CA ALA A 10 2.55 12.69 14.38
C ALA A 10 1.18 12.03 14.60
N GLU A 11 0.39 11.86 13.54
CA GLU A 11 -0.89 11.14 13.55
C GLU A 11 -0.73 9.67 13.99
N ILE A 12 0.26 8.95 13.47
CA ILE A 12 0.57 7.58 13.88
C ILE A 12 0.94 7.52 15.37
N ALA A 13 1.75 8.48 15.86
CA ALA A 13 2.14 8.54 17.26
C ALA A 13 0.91 8.82 18.16
N ALA A 14 0.04 9.75 17.76
CA ALA A 14 -1.20 10.04 18.47
C ALA A 14 -2.12 8.80 18.52
N LEU A 15 -2.30 8.12 17.39
CA LEU A 15 -3.09 6.88 17.31
C LEU A 15 -2.47 5.76 18.14
N ALA A 16 -1.15 5.62 18.16
CA ALA A 16 -0.45 4.63 18.98
C ALA A 16 -0.67 4.87 20.49
N ALA A 17 -0.72 6.14 20.92
CA ALA A 17 -1.02 6.53 22.29
C ALA A 17 -2.51 6.44 22.64
N SER A 18 -3.41 6.49 21.65
CA SER A 18 -4.86 6.39 21.86
C SER A 18 -5.31 4.95 22.15
N LYS A 19 -6.56 4.81 22.62
CA LYS A 19 -7.25 3.50 22.78
C LYS A 19 -8.29 3.25 21.70
N GLU A 20 -8.29 4.07 20.65
CA GLU A 20 -9.27 3.98 19.58
C GLU A 20 -9.16 2.63 18.86
N LEU A 21 -10.32 2.10 18.51
CA LEU A 21 -10.50 0.84 17.81
C LEU A 21 -10.94 1.03 16.36
N THR A 22 -11.25 2.28 16.00
CA THR A 22 -11.75 2.76 14.72
C THR A 22 -11.31 4.20 14.57
N ILE A 23 -10.99 4.65 13.36
CA ILE A 23 -10.68 6.06 13.12
C ILE A 23 -11.72 6.68 12.19
N ASN A 24 -12.02 7.97 12.41
CA ASN A 24 -12.59 8.81 11.38
C ASN A 24 -11.42 9.42 10.58
N VAL A 25 -11.50 9.40 9.26
CA VAL A 25 -10.40 9.86 8.38
C VAL A 25 -10.16 11.36 8.54
N GLU A 26 -11.21 12.12 8.90
CA GLU A 26 -11.11 13.56 9.16
C GLU A 26 -10.20 13.91 10.34
N ASP A 27 -10.10 13.03 11.34
CA ASP A 27 -9.22 13.21 12.50
C ASP A 27 -7.75 12.82 12.20
N TYR A 28 -7.54 12.06 11.13
CA TYR A 28 -6.24 11.55 10.69
C TYR A 28 -6.03 11.78 9.19
N PRO A 29 -6.11 13.04 8.73
CA PRO A 29 -6.20 13.36 7.31
C PRO A 29 -4.92 13.01 6.55
N SER A 30 -3.76 12.90 7.20
CA SER A 30 -2.48 12.61 6.53
C SER A 30 -2.27 11.12 6.24
N LEU A 31 -2.96 10.21 6.94
CA LEU A 31 -2.76 8.76 6.76
C LEU A 31 -3.13 8.23 5.35
N PRO A 32 -4.27 8.61 4.73
CA PRO A 32 -4.57 8.21 3.35
C PRO A 32 -3.52 8.72 2.35
N TRP A 33 -3.03 9.95 2.54
CA TRP A 33 -1.99 10.54 1.70
C TRP A 33 -0.65 9.84 1.87
N LEU A 34 -0.27 9.48 3.10
CA LEU A 34 0.90 8.65 3.34
C LEU A 34 0.76 7.30 2.63
N ALA A 35 -0.40 6.67 2.70
CA ALA A 35 -0.66 5.41 2.00
C ALA A 35 -0.50 5.54 0.48
N SER A 36 -1.04 6.60 -0.13
CA SER A 36 -0.83 6.91 -1.56
C SER A 36 0.64 7.15 -1.90
N LEU A 37 1.34 7.94 -1.08
CA LEU A 37 2.76 8.24 -1.29
C LEU A 37 3.62 6.96 -1.24
N GLN A 38 3.40 6.10 -0.25
CA GLN A 38 4.16 4.85 -0.13
C GLN A 38 3.83 3.88 -1.27
N HIS A 39 2.58 3.85 -1.73
CA HIS A 39 2.21 3.07 -2.91
C HIS A 39 2.98 3.52 -4.16
N ASN A 40 3.01 4.83 -4.40
CA ASN A 40 3.70 5.42 -5.53
C ASN A 40 5.23 5.32 -5.44
N ARG A 41 5.79 5.30 -4.22
CA ARG A 41 7.21 5.05 -3.97
C ARG A 41 7.56 3.57 -3.82
N SER A 42 6.64 2.66 -4.17
CA SER A 42 6.96 1.23 -4.11
C SER A 42 8.01 0.87 -5.16
N ARG A 43 8.98 0.03 -4.78
CA ARG A 43 10.04 -0.41 -5.69
C ARG A 43 9.50 -1.17 -6.90
N ALA A 44 8.36 -1.82 -6.76
CA ALA A 44 7.68 -2.49 -7.86
C ALA A 44 7.26 -1.51 -8.95
N LEU A 45 6.64 -0.38 -8.58
CA LEU A 45 6.25 0.65 -9.53
C LEU A 45 7.48 1.30 -10.15
N MET A 46 8.47 1.66 -9.33
CA MET A 46 9.72 2.26 -9.83
C MET A 46 10.49 1.32 -10.77
N GLY A 47 10.58 0.04 -10.45
CA GLY A 47 11.22 -0.96 -11.31
C GLY A 47 10.45 -1.23 -12.60
N TYR A 48 9.11 -1.19 -12.55
CA TYR A 48 8.28 -1.25 -13.76
C TYR A 48 8.52 -0.03 -14.65
N LEU A 49 8.50 1.19 -14.09
CA LEU A 49 8.76 2.41 -14.84
C LEU A 49 10.18 2.41 -15.44
N LYS A 50 11.18 1.98 -14.67
CA LYS A 50 12.55 1.80 -15.17
C LYS A 50 12.60 0.86 -16.37
N SER A 51 12.03 -0.34 -16.27
CA SER A 51 12.06 -1.31 -17.38
C SER A 51 11.28 -0.85 -18.61
N ARG A 52 10.21 -0.06 -18.42
CA ARG A 52 9.48 0.60 -19.52
C ARG A 52 10.33 1.66 -20.22
N LEU A 53 10.99 2.53 -19.46
CA LEU A 53 11.88 3.56 -20.02
C LEU A 53 13.07 2.94 -20.76
N GLU A 54 13.63 1.85 -20.24
CA GLU A 54 14.68 1.06 -20.91
C GLU A 54 14.17 0.45 -22.23
N ALA A 55 12.97 -0.13 -22.24
CA ALA A 55 12.35 -0.69 -23.45
C ALA A 55 12.05 0.38 -24.51
N GLU A 56 11.72 1.61 -24.09
CA GLU A 56 11.47 2.76 -24.96
C GLU A 56 12.76 3.49 -25.39
N SER A 57 13.94 2.94 -25.07
CA SER A 57 15.26 3.52 -25.40
C SER A 57 15.45 4.94 -24.87
N THR A 58 14.90 5.22 -23.68
CA THR A 58 15.05 6.52 -23.03
C THR A 58 16.53 6.83 -22.81
N VAL A 59 16.95 8.01 -23.22
CA VAL A 59 18.35 8.45 -23.13
C VAL A 59 18.54 9.31 -21.88
N GLY A 60 19.51 8.96 -21.05
CA GLY A 60 19.88 9.68 -19.83
C GLY A 60 20.80 8.83 -18.96
N SER A 61 21.45 9.46 -18.00
CA SER A 61 22.18 8.76 -16.95
C SER A 61 21.21 8.02 -16.02
N ASP A 62 21.68 6.98 -15.33
CA ASP A 62 20.90 6.26 -14.32
C ASP A 62 20.31 7.20 -13.25
N LEU A 63 21.05 8.25 -12.89
CA LEU A 63 20.60 9.24 -11.91
C LEU A 63 19.44 10.07 -12.45
N GLU A 64 19.52 10.55 -13.70
CA GLU A 64 18.45 11.33 -14.34
C GLU A 64 17.17 10.49 -14.48
N ILE A 65 17.31 9.22 -14.88
CA ILE A 65 16.18 8.29 -14.97
C ILE A 65 15.56 8.06 -13.59
N GLN A 66 16.37 7.83 -12.55
CA GLN A 66 15.87 7.66 -11.18
C GLN A 66 15.18 8.93 -10.66
N THR A 67 15.76 10.10 -10.88
CA THR A 67 15.16 11.38 -10.50
C THR A 67 13.84 11.61 -11.23
N ALA A 68 13.77 11.33 -12.53
CA ALA A 68 12.55 11.46 -13.31
C ALA A 68 11.45 10.51 -12.82
N ILE A 69 11.79 9.25 -12.54
CA ILE A 69 10.84 8.26 -11.99
C ILE A 69 10.32 8.74 -10.63
N LEU A 70 11.20 9.20 -9.74
CA LEU A 70 10.81 9.72 -8.42
C LEU A 70 9.94 10.97 -8.53
N ASP A 71 10.24 11.87 -9.47
CA ASP A 71 9.44 13.07 -9.70
C ASP A 71 8.04 12.68 -10.21
N VAL A 72 7.93 11.83 -11.23
CA VAL A 72 6.63 11.39 -11.77
C VAL A 72 5.78 10.66 -10.73
N THR A 73 6.40 9.82 -9.90
CA THR A 73 5.67 9.01 -8.92
C THR A 73 5.28 9.80 -7.66
N ALA A 74 6.14 10.68 -7.14
CA ALA A 74 5.88 11.35 -5.88
C ALA A 74 5.30 12.77 -6.05
N ARG A 75 5.63 13.48 -7.13
CA ARG A 75 5.27 14.90 -7.28
C ARG A 75 3.77 15.11 -7.37
N GLY A 76 3.06 14.24 -8.09
CA GLY A 76 1.60 14.30 -8.20
C GLY A 76 0.92 14.21 -6.83
N VAL A 77 1.31 13.21 -6.02
CA VAL A 77 0.76 13.00 -4.68
C VAL A 77 1.09 14.17 -3.75
N LEU A 78 2.35 14.63 -3.76
CA LEU A 78 2.79 15.73 -2.89
C LEU A 78 2.15 17.06 -3.30
N GLY A 79 2.01 17.32 -4.60
CA GLY A 79 1.31 18.49 -5.11
C GLY A 79 -0.16 18.50 -4.70
N ALA A 80 -0.85 17.39 -4.91
CA ALA A 80 -2.26 17.26 -4.52
C ALA A 80 -2.46 17.36 -3.00
N TRP A 81 -1.53 16.83 -2.20
CA TRP A 81 -1.53 17.01 -0.76
C TRP A 81 -1.40 18.48 -0.35
N GLU A 82 -0.46 19.24 -0.92
CA GLU A 82 -0.34 20.67 -0.60
C GLU A 82 -1.57 21.46 -1.05
N SER A 83 -2.08 21.20 -2.25
CA SER A 83 -3.32 21.80 -2.75
C SER A 83 -4.53 21.45 -1.87
N SER A 84 -4.55 20.27 -1.24
CA SER A 84 -5.66 19.87 -0.36
C SER A 84 -5.81 20.73 0.89
N LYS A 85 -4.74 21.45 1.29
CA LYS A 85 -4.74 22.37 2.44
C LYS A 85 -5.13 23.80 2.07
N ASP A 86 -5.09 24.14 0.78
CA ASP A 86 -5.48 25.46 0.28
C ASP A 86 -6.97 25.46 0.00
N GLU A 87 -7.75 26.30 0.69
CA GLU A 87 -9.20 26.45 0.55
C GLU A 87 -9.64 26.93 -0.85
N TYR A 88 -8.74 27.53 -1.64
CA TYR A 88 -9.03 28.06 -2.98
C TYR A 88 -8.60 27.14 -4.14
N ALA A 89 -7.80 26.10 -3.87
CA ALA A 89 -7.40 25.16 -4.92
C ALA A 89 -8.59 24.44 -5.60
N SER A 90 -8.47 24.16 -6.89
CA SER A 90 -9.55 23.50 -7.62
C SER A 90 -9.72 22.05 -7.13
N PRO A 91 -10.93 21.47 -7.17
CA PRO A 91 -11.14 20.07 -6.76
C PRO A 91 -10.24 19.06 -7.50
N GLN A 92 -9.89 19.33 -8.75
CA GLN A 92 -9.00 18.48 -9.55
C GLN A 92 -7.55 18.52 -9.05
N ASP A 93 -7.09 19.68 -8.57
CA ASP A 93 -5.72 19.86 -8.08
C ASP A 93 -5.52 19.13 -6.74
N ARG A 94 -6.59 18.95 -5.96
CA ARG A 94 -6.58 18.26 -4.67
C ARG A 94 -6.81 16.76 -4.78
N TRP A 95 -7.04 16.24 -5.98
CA TRP A 95 -7.56 14.89 -6.15
C TRP A 95 -6.43 13.85 -6.24
N ASP A 96 -6.56 12.79 -5.43
CA ASP A 96 -5.76 11.57 -5.53
C ASP A 96 -6.69 10.34 -5.53
N PRO A 97 -6.54 9.41 -6.50
CA PRO A 97 -7.45 8.28 -6.64
C PRO A 97 -7.40 7.32 -5.46
N MET A 98 -6.21 7.11 -4.89
CA MET A 98 -6.03 6.20 -3.76
C MET A 98 -6.61 6.81 -2.49
N VAL A 99 -6.35 8.09 -2.24
CA VAL A 99 -6.97 8.85 -1.13
C VAL A 99 -8.49 8.78 -1.25
N ALA A 100 -9.06 9.02 -2.44
CA ALA A 100 -10.50 8.92 -2.64
C ALA A 100 -11.06 7.53 -2.33
N VAL A 101 -10.37 6.46 -2.71
CA VAL A 101 -10.78 5.08 -2.38
C VAL A 101 -10.70 4.82 -0.87
N LEU A 102 -9.58 5.14 -0.23
CA LEU A 102 -9.36 4.84 1.19
C LEU A 102 -10.29 5.68 2.09
N SER A 103 -10.57 6.93 1.74
CA SER A 103 -11.49 7.80 2.48
C SER A 103 -12.94 7.32 2.48
N ASN A 104 -13.32 6.48 1.51
CA ASN A 104 -14.65 5.88 1.43
C ASN A 104 -14.76 4.51 2.15
N MET A 105 -13.71 4.09 2.84
CA MET A 105 -13.70 2.85 3.62
C MET A 105 -13.86 3.13 5.11
N ARG A 106 -14.33 2.13 5.85
CA ARG A 106 -14.23 2.11 7.31
C ARG A 106 -12.82 1.73 7.70
N TRP A 107 -12.23 2.43 8.67
CA TRP A 107 -10.88 2.16 9.17
C TRP A 107 -10.94 1.59 10.58
N ASP A 108 -10.60 0.32 10.71
CA ASP A 108 -10.48 -0.35 12.01
C ASP A 108 -9.03 -0.38 12.47
N VAL A 109 -8.84 -0.11 13.76
CA VAL A 109 -7.54 -0.15 14.42
C VAL A 109 -7.29 -1.53 15.01
N LEU A 110 -6.17 -2.12 14.61
CA LEU A 110 -5.69 -3.43 15.05
C LEU A 110 -4.50 -3.25 15.97
N ARG A 111 -4.68 -3.59 17.25
CA ARG A 111 -3.64 -3.50 18.29
C ARG A 111 -3.21 -4.89 18.71
N TYR A 112 -1.90 -5.12 18.70
CA TYR A 112 -1.30 -6.39 19.12
C TYR A 112 -0.48 -6.20 20.38
N ARG A 113 -0.62 -7.12 21.35
CA ARG A 113 0.04 -7.01 22.66
C ARG A 113 1.57 -7.09 22.59
N LYS A 114 2.11 -7.70 21.53
CA LYS A 114 3.56 -7.86 21.31
C LYS A 114 3.90 -7.43 19.88
N PRO A 115 5.14 -6.99 19.61
CA PRO A 115 5.62 -6.76 18.25
C PRO A 115 5.44 -8.03 17.41
N ARG A 116 4.59 -7.94 16.39
CA ARG A 116 4.20 -9.06 15.53
C ARG A 116 4.02 -8.67 14.08
N LEU A 117 4.00 -7.38 13.76
CA LEU A 117 3.77 -6.88 12.42
C LEU A 117 5.08 -6.63 11.69
N VAL A 118 5.08 -6.99 10.42
CA VAL A 118 6.13 -6.62 9.47
C VAL A 118 5.71 -5.33 8.78
N VAL A 119 6.53 -4.30 8.93
CA VAL A 119 6.43 -3.08 8.12
C VAL A 119 7.29 -3.30 6.87
N SER A 120 6.75 -3.02 5.69
CA SER A 120 7.41 -3.30 4.41
C SER A 120 7.09 -2.20 3.40
N ASP A 121 7.71 -2.27 2.21
CA ASP A 121 7.39 -1.40 1.08
C ASP A 121 5.96 -1.61 0.54
N GLY A 122 5.33 -2.75 0.87
CA GLY A 122 3.90 -3.01 0.72
C GLY A 122 3.05 -2.32 1.81
N PHE A 123 3.30 -1.03 2.07
CA PHE A 123 2.71 -0.29 3.19
C PHE A 123 1.18 -0.28 3.16
N ALA A 124 0.56 -0.10 1.99
CA ALA A 124 -0.89 -0.17 1.82
C ALA A 124 -1.26 -1.37 0.93
N ALA A 125 -1.42 -2.53 1.58
CA ALA A 125 -1.65 -3.79 0.91
C ALA A 125 -3.14 -4.03 0.68
N GLN A 126 -3.59 -3.87 -0.56
CA GLN A 126 -4.94 -4.23 -1.00
C GLN A 126 -5.12 -5.75 -1.04
N TYR A 127 -6.35 -6.23 -0.85
CA TYR A 127 -6.71 -7.63 -1.04
C TYR A 127 -8.21 -7.83 -1.23
N GLY A 128 -8.57 -8.99 -1.77
CA GLY A 128 -9.95 -9.35 -2.11
C GLY A 128 -10.48 -8.59 -3.32
N ILE A 129 -11.68 -8.95 -3.75
CA ILE A 129 -12.45 -8.23 -4.77
C ILE A 129 -13.74 -7.80 -4.10
N ALA A 130 -14.06 -6.51 -4.18
CA ALA A 130 -15.30 -6.01 -3.59
C ALA A 130 -16.50 -6.75 -4.21
N PRO A 131 -17.53 -7.11 -3.41
CA PRO A 131 -18.60 -8.01 -3.86
C PRO A 131 -19.23 -7.63 -5.20
N GLN A 132 -19.41 -6.32 -5.44
CA GLN A 132 -19.99 -5.77 -6.67
C GLN A 132 -19.16 -6.02 -7.93
N TYR A 133 -17.86 -6.30 -7.81
CA TYR A 133 -16.98 -6.61 -8.94
C TYR A 133 -16.67 -8.10 -9.07
N SER A 134 -17.11 -8.92 -8.11
CA SER A 134 -16.75 -10.34 -8.04
C SER A 134 -17.06 -11.09 -9.34
N ASP A 135 -18.19 -10.82 -9.97
CA ASP A 135 -18.63 -11.56 -11.17
C ASP A 135 -17.76 -11.32 -12.41
N ALA A 136 -17.02 -10.21 -12.45
CA ALA A 136 -16.09 -9.91 -13.54
C ALA A 136 -14.79 -10.75 -13.50
N TYR A 137 -14.54 -11.49 -12.42
CA TYR A 137 -13.30 -12.22 -12.20
C TYR A 137 -13.46 -13.73 -12.34
N SER A 138 -12.53 -14.35 -13.05
CA SER A 138 -12.43 -15.81 -13.12
C SER A 138 -12.09 -16.43 -11.76
N ARG A 139 -12.41 -17.71 -11.56
CA ARG A 139 -12.09 -18.43 -10.32
C ARG A 139 -10.60 -18.36 -9.96
N THR A 140 -9.72 -18.46 -10.95
CA THR A 140 -8.27 -18.34 -10.76
C THR A 140 -7.90 -16.95 -10.26
N LEU A 141 -8.39 -15.89 -10.91
CA LEU A 141 -8.14 -14.52 -10.49
C LEU A 141 -8.72 -14.20 -9.11
N LYS A 142 -9.89 -14.77 -8.76
CA LYS A 142 -10.48 -14.69 -7.42
C LYS A 142 -9.61 -15.31 -6.33
N ASN A 143 -8.79 -16.31 -6.65
CA ASN A 143 -7.86 -16.87 -5.67
C ASN A 143 -6.62 -15.98 -5.52
N TRP A 144 -6.09 -15.46 -6.63
CA TRP A 144 -4.96 -14.52 -6.61
C TRP A 144 -5.30 -13.20 -5.93
N SER A 145 -6.53 -12.70 -6.10
CA SER A 145 -6.98 -11.46 -5.51
C SER A 145 -7.01 -11.47 -3.98
N LYS A 146 -7.18 -12.64 -3.34
CA LYS A 146 -7.06 -12.79 -1.87
C LYS A 146 -5.70 -12.30 -1.34
N HIS A 147 -4.70 -12.23 -2.21
CA HIS A 147 -3.34 -11.76 -1.94
C HIS A 147 -3.03 -10.41 -2.59
N GLY A 148 -4.04 -9.67 -3.07
CA GLY A 148 -3.85 -8.34 -3.69
C GLY A 148 -3.34 -8.38 -5.13
N VAL A 149 -3.39 -9.54 -5.80
CA VAL A 149 -2.90 -9.70 -7.16
C VAL A 149 -4.03 -9.56 -8.17
N GLY A 150 -3.81 -8.74 -9.20
CA GLY A 150 -4.69 -8.64 -10.37
C GLY A 150 -5.97 -7.84 -10.16
N VAL A 151 -6.10 -7.09 -9.06
CA VAL A 151 -7.27 -6.26 -8.74
C VAL A 151 -6.85 -4.79 -8.73
N PRO A 152 -7.53 -3.88 -9.44
CA PRO A 152 -7.32 -2.44 -9.28
C PRO A 152 -7.76 -1.96 -7.90
N GLN A 153 -7.13 -0.91 -7.37
CA GLN A 153 -7.42 -0.39 -6.02
C GLN A 153 -8.91 -0.08 -5.79
N TYR A 154 -9.58 0.54 -6.77
CA TYR A 154 -11.01 0.89 -6.69
C TYR A 154 -11.95 -0.33 -6.70
N GLN A 155 -11.43 -1.52 -7.00
CA GLN A 155 -12.16 -2.79 -6.97
C GLN A 155 -11.73 -3.70 -5.81
N ALA A 156 -10.75 -3.28 -5.02
CA ALA A 156 -10.28 -4.04 -3.88
C ALA A 156 -11.36 -4.12 -2.79
N GLU A 157 -11.49 -5.28 -2.16
CA GLU A 157 -12.45 -5.44 -1.06
C GLU A 157 -11.99 -4.68 0.19
N SER A 158 -10.68 -4.66 0.43
CA SER A 158 -10.10 -4.20 1.68
C SER A 158 -8.61 -3.88 1.54
N PHE A 159 -8.07 -3.13 2.51
CA PHE A 159 -6.65 -2.81 2.62
C PHE A 159 -6.14 -3.10 4.04
N THR A 160 -4.86 -3.41 4.17
CA THR A 160 -4.16 -3.46 5.46
C THR A 160 -2.93 -2.57 5.44
N ILE A 161 -2.73 -1.81 6.52
CA ILE A 161 -1.60 -0.88 6.67
C ILE A 161 -0.91 -1.13 8.02
N PRO A 162 0.30 -1.72 8.06
CA PRO A 162 1.08 -1.83 9.29
C PRO A 162 1.75 -0.49 9.59
N LEU A 163 1.30 0.21 10.62
CA LEU A 163 1.84 1.52 11.02
C LEU A 163 3.07 1.37 11.91
N THR A 164 3.07 0.37 12.80
CA THR A 164 4.17 0.03 13.70
C THR A 164 4.23 -1.50 13.86
N PRO A 165 5.24 -2.05 14.54
CA PRO A 165 5.29 -3.49 14.84
C PRO A 165 4.11 -4.04 15.66
N ASN A 166 3.30 -3.19 16.28
CA ASN A 166 2.17 -3.58 17.14
C ASN A 166 0.83 -2.89 16.78
N LEU A 167 0.82 -2.00 15.80
CA LEU A 167 -0.36 -1.25 15.34
C LEU A 167 -0.53 -1.40 13.83
N ALA A 168 -1.71 -1.80 13.41
CA ALA A 168 -2.11 -1.80 12.01
C ALA A 168 -3.50 -1.20 11.84
N LEU A 169 -3.80 -0.82 10.61
CA LEU A 169 -5.12 -0.44 10.15
C LEU A 169 -5.67 -1.51 9.21
N HIS A 170 -6.97 -1.72 9.29
CA HIS A 170 -7.72 -2.53 8.38
C HIS A 170 -8.86 -1.73 7.80
N LEU A 171 -8.85 -1.56 6.48
CA LEU A 171 -9.83 -0.77 5.77
C LEU A 171 -10.74 -1.71 4.99
N HIS A 172 -12.05 -1.50 5.06
CA HIS A 172 -13.03 -2.32 4.33
C HIS A 172 -14.37 -1.59 4.14
N HIS A 173 -15.21 -2.10 3.23
CA HIS A 173 -16.55 -1.55 2.93
C HIS A 173 -17.67 -1.96 3.90
N GLY A 174 -17.33 -2.56 5.05
CA GLY A 174 -18.32 -3.09 5.99
C GLY A 174 -18.71 -2.07 7.06
N SER A 175 -19.90 -2.20 7.62
CA SER A 175 -20.38 -1.33 8.71
C SER A 175 -19.80 -1.69 10.07
N GLU A 176 -19.50 -2.99 10.30
CA GLU A 176 -19.03 -3.50 11.58
C GLU A 176 -17.52 -3.67 11.62
N ARG A 177 -16.96 -3.51 12.83
CA ARG A 177 -15.53 -3.70 13.08
C ARG A 177 -15.11 -5.15 12.82
N LYS A 178 -14.04 -5.31 12.04
CA LYS A 178 -13.40 -6.59 11.76
C LYS A 178 -12.01 -6.66 12.39
N TYR A 179 -11.80 -7.66 13.23
CA TYR A 179 -10.46 -7.97 13.73
C TYR A 179 -9.72 -8.90 12.76
N LEU A 180 -8.43 -8.65 12.57
CA LEU A 180 -7.53 -9.54 11.83
C LEU A 180 -6.38 -9.98 12.72
N ALA A 181 -6.02 -11.26 12.63
CA ALA A 181 -4.80 -11.76 13.25
C ALA A 181 -3.57 -11.11 12.59
N ALA A 182 -2.50 -10.90 13.37
CA ALA A 182 -1.25 -10.32 12.85
C ALA A 182 -0.69 -11.14 11.67
N GLN A 183 -0.86 -12.46 11.69
CA GLN A 183 -0.47 -13.34 10.60
C GLN A 183 -1.17 -12.97 9.28
N SER A 184 -2.47 -12.69 9.32
CA SER A 184 -3.23 -12.31 8.12
C SER A 184 -2.79 -10.94 7.58
N VAL A 185 -2.51 -10.00 8.48
CA VAL A 185 -1.95 -8.68 8.10
C VAL A 185 -0.59 -8.87 7.44
N ASN A 186 0.33 -9.60 8.08
CA ASN A 186 1.66 -9.86 7.55
C ASN A 186 1.61 -10.62 6.23
N GLN A 187 0.78 -11.63 6.08
CA GLN A 187 0.65 -12.34 4.81
C GLN A 187 0.30 -11.36 3.69
N ARG A 188 -0.67 -10.47 3.91
CA ARG A 188 -1.07 -9.49 2.90
C ARG A 188 0.02 -8.48 2.62
N THR A 189 0.67 -7.94 3.65
CA THR A 189 1.73 -6.95 3.48
C THR A 189 2.98 -7.55 2.87
N VAL A 190 3.37 -8.77 3.26
CA VAL A 190 4.52 -9.50 2.69
C VAL A 190 4.26 -9.96 1.25
N TYR A 191 3.06 -10.45 0.93
CA TYR A 191 2.73 -10.78 -0.47
C TYR A 191 2.61 -9.52 -1.35
N ALA A 192 2.16 -8.40 -0.78
CA ALA A 192 2.17 -7.12 -1.46
C ALA A 192 3.57 -6.50 -1.55
N ALA A 193 4.44 -6.77 -0.56
CA ALA A 193 5.83 -6.38 -0.55
C ALA A 193 6.56 -7.14 -1.64
N ARG A 194 7.26 -6.40 -2.50
CA ARG A 194 7.97 -6.99 -3.64
C ARG A 194 9.47 -6.87 -3.52
N SER A 195 9.97 -6.17 -2.51
CA SER A 195 11.36 -6.17 -2.11
C SER A 195 11.52 -5.64 -0.68
N PHE A 196 11.79 -6.57 0.24
CA PHE A 196 12.13 -6.41 1.67
C PHE A 196 10.98 -6.36 2.69
N VAL A 197 11.17 -7.19 3.72
CA VAL A 197 10.50 -7.22 5.02
C VAL A 197 11.43 -6.44 5.97
N ALA A 198 11.02 -5.27 6.47
CA ALA A 198 11.81 -4.59 7.49
C ALA A 198 11.58 -5.29 8.83
N MET A 199 12.62 -5.96 9.32
CA MET A 199 12.62 -6.65 10.60
C MET A 199 13.30 -5.78 11.66
N PRO A 200 12.89 -5.85 12.93
CA PRO A 200 13.66 -5.31 14.05
C PRO A 200 15.10 -5.84 14.03
N SER A 201 16.07 -5.02 14.45
CA SER A 201 17.51 -5.37 14.39
C SER A 201 17.89 -6.57 15.28
N ASP A 202 17.03 -6.93 16.23
CA ASP A 202 17.17 -8.05 17.15
C ASP A 202 16.37 -9.30 16.71
N TRP A 203 15.71 -9.26 15.56
CA TRP A 203 14.87 -10.36 15.09
C TRP A 203 15.71 -11.46 14.43
N ALA A 204 15.85 -12.60 15.12
CA ALA A 204 16.35 -13.83 14.52
C ALA A 204 15.20 -14.57 13.80
N LEU A 205 15.42 -14.99 12.55
CA LEU A 205 14.50 -15.87 11.84
C LEU A 205 14.30 -17.16 12.65
N PRO A 206 13.06 -17.55 13.00
CA PRO A 206 12.82 -18.90 13.47
C PRO A 206 13.18 -19.85 12.33
N ASN A 207 14.04 -20.83 12.62
CA ASN A 207 14.42 -21.89 11.68
C ASN A 207 13.18 -22.39 10.88
N ASP A 208 13.34 -22.42 9.55
CA ASP A 208 12.53 -23.16 8.57
C ASP A 208 11.05 -22.80 8.34
N ALA A 209 10.63 -21.53 8.48
CA ALA A 209 9.25 -21.14 8.16
C ALA A 209 9.02 -20.49 6.78
N LEU A 210 10.07 -20.21 6.00
CA LEU A 210 9.95 -19.62 4.66
C LEU A 210 10.47 -20.62 3.62
N GLY A 211 9.70 -21.68 3.39
CA GLY A 211 9.93 -22.56 2.25
C GLY A 211 9.91 -21.76 0.94
N ASP A 212 10.83 -22.12 0.04
CA ASP A 212 11.05 -21.69 -1.36
C ASP A 212 10.25 -20.44 -1.82
N LEU A 213 10.45 -19.33 -1.12
CA LEU A 213 9.78 -18.05 -1.40
C LEU A 213 10.33 -17.43 -2.69
N ASP A 214 11.56 -17.79 -3.08
CA ASP A 214 12.24 -17.28 -4.27
C ASP A 214 11.56 -17.73 -5.57
N THR A 215 11.21 -19.01 -5.70
CA THR A 215 10.48 -19.52 -6.90
C THR A 215 9.08 -18.92 -7.01
N TRP A 216 8.42 -18.64 -5.88
CA TRP A 216 7.13 -17.97 -5.84
C TRP A 216 7.22 -16.48 -6.21
N MET A 217 8.27 -15.78 -5.76
CA MET A 217 8.54 -14.39 -6.11
C MET A 217 8.89 -14.23 -7.60
N ASP A 218 9.58 -15.18 -8.20
CA ASP A 218 9.84 -15.17 -9.66
C ASP A 218 8.58 -15.44 -10.49
N THR A 219 7.70 -16.33 -10.02
CA THR A 219 6.38 -16.53 -10.64
C THR A 219 5.50 -15.26 -10.53
N GLN A 220 5.60 -14.53 -9.42
CA GLN A 220 4.93 -13.23 -9.22
C GLN A 220 5.46 -12.10 -10.12
N ARG A 221 6.73 -12.16 -10.54
CA ARG A 221 7.34 -11.26 -11.54
C ARG A 221 6.79 -11.55 -12.95
N LEU A 222 6.54 -12.81 -13.29
CA LEU A 222 5.99 -13.23 -14.58
C LEU A 222 4.49 -12.93 -14.73
N VAL A 223 3.68 -13.19 -13.71
CA VAL A 223 2.21 -13.07 -13.84
C VAL A 223 1.73 -11.62 -13.94
N ARG A 224 2.40 -10.65 -13.31
CA ARG A 224 2.05 -9.22 -13.47
C ARG A 224 2.57 -8.60 -14.77
N SER A 225 3.63 -9.14 -15.40
CA SER A 225 4.12 -8.66 -16.69
C SER A 225 3.29 -9.18 -17.88
N VAL A 226 2.52 -10.27 -17.71
CA VAL A 226 1.64 -10.81 -18.75
C VAL A 226 0.31 -10.03 -18.89
N ILE A 227 -0.15 -9.32 -17.85
CA ILE A 227 -1.41 -8.53 -17.93
C ILE A 227 -1.24 -7.21 -18.68
N ALA A 228 -0.01 -6.72 -18.88
CA ALA A 228 0.26 -5.54 -19.72
C ALA A 228 0.31 -5.84 -21.23
N LYS A 229 -0.02 -7.07 -21.66
CA LYS A 229 0.03 -7.48 -23.08
C LYS A 229 -1.32 -7.80 -23.72
N ASN A 230 -2.45 -7.63 -23.02
CA ASN A 230 -3.79 -7.88 -23.55
C ASN A 230 -4.85 -6.84 -23.09
N ALA A 231 -4.47 -5.58 -22.91
CA ALA A 231 -5.40 -4.45 -22.79
C ALA A 231 -5.01 -3.37 -23.79
#